data_AF-X0Z1F7-F1
#
_entry.id   AF-X0Z1F7-F1
#
_cell.length_a   1.000
_cell.length_b   1.000
_cell.length_c   1.000
_cell.angle_alpha   90.00
_cell.angle_beta   90.00
_cell.angle_gamma   90.00
#
_symmetry.space_group_name_H-M   'P 1'
#
loop_
_entity.id
_entity.type
_entity.pdbx_description
1 polymer ?
#
loop_
_entity_poly.entity_id
_entity_poly.type
_entity_poly.pdbx_seq_one_letter_code
_entity_poly.pdbx_strand_id
1 'polypeptide(L)'
;MRSDVVESGRVKPSVRDALESTFMHGNPWGRVREKRSDWLGDLQITVLKEGDKTELLTFICCTAAYDPRVQELSRSMVTVLQKTGIDFSILGNEESCCTNEMNELGEKGLFEMAQEKNKESFGKFSFPMMI
;
A
#
# COMPACT_ATOMS: atom_id res chain seq x y z
N MET A 1 7.33 23.99 12.39
CA MET A 1 6.64 22.69 12.39
C MET A 1 7.17 21.84 11.22
N ARG A 2 7.02 20.51 11.21
CA ARG A 2 7.51 19.68 10.08
C ARG A 2 6.83 20.06 8.76
N SER A 3 5.53 20.35 8.80
CA SER A 3 4.74 20.85 7.67
C SER A 3 5.34 22.09 7.02
N ASP A 4 5.82 23.06 7.80
CA ASP A 4 6.43 24.28 7.25
C ASP A 4 7.65 23.99 6.35
N VAL A 5 8.40 22.92 6.64
CA VAL A 5 9.57 22.53 5.83
C VAL A 5 9.12 21.99 4.47
N VAL A 6 8.00 21.27 4.45
CA VAL A 6 7.37 20.72 3.25
C VAL A 6 6.74 21.83 2.43
N GLU A 7 5.88 22.65 3.06
CA GLU A 7 5.15 23.76 2.43
C GLU A 7 6.08 24.85 1.88
N SER A 8 7.22 25.10 2.54
CA SER A 8 8.24 26.04 2.06
C SER A 8 9.16 25.45 0.99
N GLY A 9 8.97 24.19 0.58
CA GLY A 9 9.77 23.51 -0.44
C GLY A 9 11.21 23.21 -0.03
N ARG A 10 11.53 23.23 1.27
CA ARG A 10 12.89 23.04 1.81
C ARG A 10 13.22 21.58 2.14
N VAL A 11 12.39 20.64 1.71
CA VAL A 11 12.64 19.21 1.85
C VAL A 11 13.80 18.75 0.98
N LYS A 12 14.48 17.69 1.40
CA LYS A 12 15.53 17.05 0.59
C LYS A 12 14.92 16.54 -0.74
N PRO A 13 15.66 16.56 -1.85
CA PRO A 13 15.18 16.07 -3.15
C PRO A 13 14.56 14.67 -3.08
N SER A 14 15.21 13.73 -2.40
CA SER A 14 14.70 12.35 -2.25
C SER A 14 13.35 12.27 -1.52
N VAL A 15 13.09 13.18 -0.58
CA VAL A 15 11.82 13.25 0.14
C VAL A 15 10.75 13.84 -0.77
N ARG A 16 11.07 14.94 -1.47
CA ARG A 16 10.17 15.53 -2.47
C ARG A 16 9.76 14.49 -3.51
N ASP A 17 10.73 13.79 -4.10
CA ASP A 17 10.48 12.82 -5.17
C ASP A 17 9.61 11.65 -4.67
N ALA A 18 9.78 11.21 -3.41
CA ALA A 18 8.92 10.19 -2.79
C ALA A 18 7.49 10.68 -2.54
N LEU A 19 7.31 11.93 -2.11
CA LEU A 19 5.99 12.55 -1.92
C LEU A 19 5.27 12.71 -3.27
N GLU A 20 5.96 13.22 -4.29
CA GLU A 20 5.45 13.34 -5.66
C GLU A 20 5.07 11.98 -6.24
N SER A 21 5.96 10.99 -6.12
CA SER A 21 5.68 9.62 -6.53
C SER A 21 4.43 9.06 -5.84
N THR A 22 4.23 9.35 -4.56
CA THR A 22 3.05 8.84 -3.89
C THR A 22 1.78 9.55 -4.35
N PHE A 23 1.83 10.85 -4.59
CA PHE A 23 0.71 11.57 -5.19
C PHE A 23 0.33 11.00 -6.56
N MET A 24 1.31 10.74 -7.43
CA MET A 24 1.09 10.28 -8.80
C MET A 24 0.76 8.79 -8.91
N HIS A 25 1.46 7.95 -8.15
CA HIS A 25 1.44 6.49 -8.31
C HIS A 25 0.92 5.76 -7.08
N GLY A 26 0.60 6.43 -5.98
CA GLY A 26 0.14 5.77 -4.75
C GLY A 26 1.24 4.99 -4.04
N ASN A 27 2.52 5.24 -4.33
CA ASN A 27 3.66 4.66 -3.64
C ASN A 27 4.90 5.59 -3.69
N PRO A 28 5.80 5.54 -2.71
CA PRO A 28 7.00 6.39 -2.68
C PRO A 28 8.17 5.87 -3.54
N TRP A 29 8.01 4.74 -4.24
CA TRP A 29 9.10 4.01 -4.90
C TRP A 29 9.27 4.35 -6.39
N GLY A 30 8.51 5.31 -6.93
CA GLY A 30 8.57 5.69 -8.34
C GLY A 30 8.13 4.56 -9.28
N ARG A 31 7.40 3.56 -8.78
CA ARG A 31 6.94 2.41 -9.57
C ARG A 31 5.50 2.62 -10.02
N VAL A 32 5.20 2.16 -11.24
CA VAL A 32 3.84 2.18 -11.78
C VAL A 32 2.97 1.16 -11.03
N ARG A 33 1.68 1.45 -10.91
CA ARG A 33 0.74 0.68 -10.05
C ARG A 33 0.55 -0.76 -10.51
N GLU A 34 0.61 -0.97 -11.82
CA GLU A 34 0.43 -2.26 -12.47
C GLU A 34 1.49 -3.27 -12.07
N LYS A 35 2.65 -2.78 -11.59
CA LYS A 35 3.79 -3.57 -11.11
C LYS A 35 3.70 -3.95 -9.64
N ARG A 36 2.65 -3.51 -8.93
CA ARG A 36 2.52 -3.77 -7.49
C ARG A 36 2.43 -5.26 -7.17
N SER A 37 1.75 -6.03 -8.02
CA SER A 37 1.51 -7.46 -7.76
C SER A 37 2.61 -8.38 -8.34
N ASP A 38 3.68 -7.82 -8.94
CA ASP A 38 4.76 -8.62 -9.56
C ASP A 38 5.46 -9.55 -8.54
N TRP A 39 5.47 -9.20 -7.24
CA TRP A 39 6.04 -10.03 -6.17
C TRP A 39 5.33 -11.38 -5.97
N LEU A 40 4.08 -11.51 -6.45
CA LEU A 40 3.32 -12.76 -6.36
C LEU A 40 4.01 -13.90 -7.12
N GLY A 41 4.60 -13.61 -8.28
CA GLY A 41 5.24 -14.62 -9.13
C GLY A 41 4.32 -15.80 -9.41
N ASP A 42 4.65 -16.96 -8.84
CA ASP A 42 3.96 -18.24 -8.94
C ASP A 42 2.91 -18.49 -7.82
N LEU A 43 2.78 -17.58 -6.85
CA LEU A 43 1.83 -17.72 -5.76
C LEU A 43 0.39 -17.53 -6.25
N GLN A 44 -0.47 -18.49 -5.92
CA GLN A 44 -1.90 -18.43 -6.21
C GLN A 44 -2.65 -17.86 -5.02
N ILE A 45 -2.89 -16.54 -5.04
CA ILE A 45 -3.59 -15.81 -3.98
C ILE A 45 -4.79 -15.11 -4.61
N THR A 46 -5.92 -15.11 -3.90
CA THR A 46 -7.12 -14.38 -4.31
C THR A 46 -6.86 -12.87 -4.25
N VAL A 47 -7.08 -12.20 -5.38
CA VAL A 47 -7.14 -10.73 -5.45
C VAL A 47 -8.60 -10.33 -5.37
N LEU A 48 -8.95 -9.52 -4.36
CA LEU A 48 -10.31 -9.01 -4.18
C LEU A 48 -10.73 -8.14 -5.36
N LYS A 49 -11.96 -8.36 -5.83
CA LYS A 49 -12.66 -7.49 -6.77
C LYS A 49 -13.74 -6.71 -6.04
N GLU A 50 -14.16 -5.60 -6.61
CA GLU A 50 -15.22 -4.77 -6.04
C GLU A 50 -16.49 -5.60 -5.79
N GLY A 51 -17.04 -5.51 -4.58
CA GLY A 51 -18.17 -6.31 -4.11
C GLY A 51 -17.80 -7.67 -3.50
N ASP A 52 -16.54 -8.11 -3.60
CA ASP A 52 -16.08 -9.34 -2.97
C ASP A 52 -15.98 -9.21 -1.45
N LYS A 53 -15.97 -10.37 -0.79
CA LYS A 53 -15.78 -10.51 0.65
C LYS A 53 -14.65 -11.48 0.94
N THR A 54 -13.96 -11.28 2.05
CA THR A 54 -12.96 -12.22 2.60
C THR A 54 -12.98 -12.14 4.12
N GLU A 55 -12.56 -13.21 4.81
CA GLU A 55 -12.44 -13.15 6.28
C GLU A 55 -11.23 -12.30 6.71
N LEU A 56 -10.17 -12.31 5.92
CA LEU A 56 -8.92 -11.60 6.22
C LEU A 56 -8.40 -10.85 4.99
N LEU A 57 -8.47 -9.53 5.02
CA LEU A 57 -7.72 -8.70 4.06
C LEU A 57 -6.25 -8.62 4.50
N THR A 58 -5.33 -9.04 3.64
CA THR A 58 -3.89 -8.91 3.89
C THR A 58 -3.34 -7.71 3.12
N PHE A 59 -3.02 -6.62 3.83
CA PHE A 59 -2.46 -5.40 3.27
C PHE A 59 -0.93 -5.51 3.17
N ILE A 60 -0.40 -5.49 1.96
CA ILE A 60 1.01 -5.84 1.72
C ILE A 60 1.97 -4.68 2.02
N CYS A 61 1.51 -3.45 1.91
CA CYS A 61 2.32 -2.23 1.98
C CYS A 61 3.25 -2.05 0.77
N CYS A 62 3.64 -0.79 0.52
CA CYS A 62 4.41 -0.40 -0.66
C CYS A 62 5.84 -0.97 -0.65
N THR A 63 6.52 -0.94 0.51
CA THR A 63 7.90 -1.44 0.61
C THR A 63 7.96 -2.94 0.34
N ALA A 64 7.08 -3.72 0.96
CA ALA A 64 7.06 -5.16 0.78
C ALA A 64 6.61 -5.58 -0.64
N ALA A 65 5.78 -4.76 -1.31
CA ALA A 65 5.37 -4.99 -2.68
C ALA A 65 6.45 -4.62 -3.73
N TYR A 66 7.21 -3.54 -3.53
CA TYR A 66 8.09 -2.97 -4.57
C TYR A 66 9.59 -3.16 -4.36
N ASP A 67 10.08 -3.31 -3.13
CA ASP A 67 11.51 -3.47 -2.87
C ASP A 67 11.89 -4.96 -2.93
N PRO A 68 12.68 -5.41 -3.93
CA PRO A 68 13.02 -6.82 -4.11
C PRO A 68 13.72 -7.45 -2.90
N ARG A 69 14.36 -6.64 -2.05
CA ARG A 69 15.08 -7.11 -0.86
C ARG A 69 14.12 -7.61 0.23
N VAL A 70 12.86 -7.19 0.19
CA VAL A 70 11.85 -7.51 1.21
C VAL A 70 10.64 -8.26 0.66
N GLN A 71 10.51 -8.43 -0.66
CA GLN A 71 9.41 -9.20 -1.27
C GLN A 71 9.31 -10.63 -0.73
N GLU A 72 10.43 -11.28 -0.40
CA GLU A 72 10.44 -12.61 0.22
C GLU A 72 9.72 -12.66 1.59
N LEU A 73 9.65 -11.54 2.31
CA LEU A 73 8.86 -11.42 3.54
C LEU A 73 7.37 -11.59 3.24
N SER A 74 6.85 -10.87 2.24
CA SER A 74 5.44 -10.96 1.82
C SER A 74 5.11 -12.37 1.33
N ARG A 75 5.99 -12.96 0.52
CA ARG A 75 5.85 -14.34 0.02
C ARG A 75 5.80 -15.36 1.17
N SER A 76 6.69 -15.22 2.15
CA SER A 76 6.71 -16.10 3.32
C SER A 76 5.45 -15.96 4.17
N MET A 77 5.02 -14.72 4.42
CA MET A 77 3.81 -14.42 5.18
C MET A 77 2.57 -15.07 4.57
N VAL A 78 2.32 -14.84 3.28
CA VAL A 78 1.14 -15.42 2.61
C VAL A 78 1.23 -16.93 2.46
N THR A 79 2.43 -17.50 2.31
CA THR A 79 2.62 -18.97 2.30
C THR A 79 2.24 -19.58 3.65
N VAL A 80 2.52 -18.90 4.77
CA VAL A 80 2.07 -19.33 6.09
C VAL A 80 0.55 -19.23 6.19
N LEU A 81 -0.05 -18.13 5.74
CA LEU A 81 -1.51 -17.96 5.74
C LEU A 81 -2.23 -19.02 4.90
N GLN A 82 -1.70 -19.40 3.74
CA GLN A 82 -2.27 -20.50 2.93
C GLN A 82 -2.33 -21.82 3.70
N LYS A 83 -1.40 -22.07 4.63
CA LYS A 83 -1.35 -23.30 5.44
C LYS A 83 -2.29 -23.26 6.64
N THR A 84 -2.80 -22.10 7.05
CA THR A 84 -3.75 -22.00 8.17
C THR A 84 -5.18 -22.35 7.74
N GLY A 85 -5.49 -22.28 6.44
CA GLY A 85 -6.82 -22.52 5.90
C GLY A 85 -7.80 -21.35 6.11
N ILE A 86 -7.32 -20.20 6.59
CA ILE A 86 -8.12 -18.96 6.69
C ILE A 86 -8.41 -18.43 5.29
N ASP A 87 -9.64 -17.98 5.04
CA ASP A 87 -9.98 -17.25 3.83
C ASP A 87 -9.35 -15.86 3.88
N PHE A 88 -8.22 -15.71 3.18
CA PHE A 88 -7.53 -14.43 3.05
C PHE A 88 -7.38 -14.03 1.59
N SER A 89 -7.41 -12.72 1.37
CA SER A 89 -7.21 -12.12 0.05
C SER A 89 -6.36 -10.86 0.14
N ILE A 90 -5.85 -10.41 -0.99
CA ILE A 90 -5.10 -9.15 -1.13
C ILE A 90 -5.85 -8.19 -2.07
N LEU A 91 -5.49 -6.91 -2.04
CA LEU A 91 -6.02 -5.91 -2.98
C LEU A 91 -5.28 -5.90 -4.34
N GLY A 92 -4.13 -6.57 -4.43
CA GLY A 92 -3.32 -6.60 -5.66
C GLY A 92 -2.91 -5.19 -6.08
N ASN A 93 -3.15 -4.84 -7.35
CA ASN A 93 -2.78 -3.55 -7.92
C ASN A 93 -3.66 -2.38 -7.46
N GLU A 94 -4.82 -2.64 -6.85
CA GLU A 94 -5.69 -1.61 -6.27
C GLU A 94 -5.15 -1.06 -4.94
N GLU A 95 -4.20 -1.76 -4.32
CA GLU A 95 -3.62 -1.31 -3.05
C GLU A 95 -2.76 -0.04 -3.25
N SER A 96 -3.05 0.98 -2.46
CA SER A 96 -2.28 2.23 -2.39
C SER A 96 -1.47 2.28 -1.08
N CYS A 97 -0.53 3.22 -0.98
CA CYS A 97 0.25 3.47 0.24
C CYS A 97 -0.66 3.75 1.45
N CYS A 98 -0.23 3.31 2.64
CA CYS A 98 -0.91 3.54 3.91
C CYS A 98 -0.75 4.96 4.47
N THR A 99 0.05 5.82 3.80
CA THR A 99 0.21 7.26 4.04
C THR A 99 0.89 7.67 5.34
N ASN A 100 1.44 6.72 6.11
CA ASN A 100 2.10 7.01 7.39
C ASN A 100 3.27 7.99 7.24
N GLU A 101 4.10 7.80 6.21
CA GLU A 101 5.28 8.64 5.96
C GLU A 101 4.91 10.10 5.69
N MET A 102 3.75 10.35 5.08
CA MET A 102 3.31 11.69 4.68
C MET A 102 2.91 12.47 5.92
N ASN A 103 2.20 11.80 6.83
CA ASN A 103 1.88 12.34 8.14
C ASN A 103 3.16 12.64 8.95
N GLU A 104 4.12 11.71 8.97
CA GLU A 104 5.37 11.88 9.71
C GLU A 104 6.26 12.99 9.14
N LEU A 105 6.36 13.08 7.81
CA LEU A 105 7.11 14.11 7.09
C LEU A 105 6.43 15.48 7.17
N GLY A 106 5.14 15.52 7.49
CA GLY A 106 4.36 16.74 7.62
C GLY A 106 3.67 17.21 6.34
N GLU A 107 3.59 16.35 5.32
CA GLU A 107 2.80 16.59 4.11
C GLU A 107 1.32 16.27 4.37
N LYS A 108 0.65 17.18 5.09
CA LYS A 108 -0.71 16.98 5.58
C LYS A 108 -1.75 16.88 4.48
N GLY A 109 -1.61 17.68 3.42
CA GLY A 109 -2.58 17.69 2.32
C GLY A 109 -2.60 16.36 1.57
N LEU A 110 -1.43 15.77 1.30
CA LEU A 110 -1.34 14.44 0.71
C LEU A 110 -1.86 13.36 1.65
N PHE A 111 -1.55 13.46 2.95
CA PHE A 111 -2.03 12.52 3.95
C PHE A 111 -3.56 12.45 3.98
N GLU A 112 -4.22 13.61 4.12
CA GLU A 112 -5.69 13.71 4.16
C GLU A 112 -6.32 13.20 2.86
N MET A 113 -5.80 13.64 1.70
CA MET A 113 -6.30 13.18 0.41
C MET A 113 -6.21 11.66 0.24
N ALA A 114 -5.05 11.09 0.57
CA ALA A 114 -4.82 9.67 0.38
C ALA A 114 -5.55 8.83 1.44
N GLN A 115 -5.77 9.36 2.65
CA GLN A 115 -6.62 8.74 3.65
C GLN A 115 -8.07 8.60 3.17
N GLU A 116 -8.65 9.67 2.60
CA GLU A 116 -10.02 9.61 2.05
C GLU A 116 -10.12 8.62 0.89
N LYS A 117 -9.15 8.65 -0.05
CA LYS A 117 -9.09 7.65 -1.14
C LYS A 117 -9.00 6.21 -0.63
N ASN A 118 -8.22 5.96 0.42
CA ASN A 118 -8.11 4.63 1.02
C ASN A 118 -9.43 4.21 1.68
N LYS A 119 -10.14 5.11 2.39
CA LYS A 119 -11.47 4.82 2.95
C LYS A 119 -12.48 4.45 1.86
N GLU A 120 -12.53 5.23 0.79
CA GLU A 120 -13.39 4.95 -0.36
C GLU A 120 -13.06 3.60 -0.99
N SER A 121 -11.77 3.31 -1.20
CA SER A 121 -11.32 2.04 -1.76
C SER A 121 -11.69 0.86 -0.88
N PHE A 122 -11.43 0.93 0.42
CA PHE A 122 -11.75 -0.15 1.35
C PHE A 122 -13.26 -0.37 1.48
N GLY A 123 -14.08 0.68 1.36
CA GLY A 123 -15.54 0.58 1.39
C GLY A 123 -16.16 -0.22 0.24
N LYS A 124 -15.39 -0.54 -0.80
CA LYS A 124 -15.81 -1.39 -1.93
C LYS A 124 -15.81 -2.89 -1.61
N PHE A 125 -15.22 -3.28 -0.49
CA PHE A 125 -15.02 -4.67 -0.08
C PHE A 125 -15.59 -4.91 1.30
N SER A 126 -15.85 -6.17 1.63
CA SER A 126 -16.29 -6.58 2.97
C SER A 126 -15.27 -7.51 3.61
N PHE A 127 -14.67 -7.07 4.72
CA PHE A 127 -13.71 -7.86 5.48
C PHE A 127 -13.80 -7.50 6.97
N PRO A 128 -13.97 -8.48 7.87
CA PRO A 128 -14.04 -8.23 9.31
C PRO A 128 -12.67 -7.98 9.95
N MET A 129 -11.59 -8.39 9.28
CA MET A 129 -10.22 -8.25 9.77
C MET A 129 -9.28 -7.85 8.65
N MET A 130 -8.30 -7.01 8.98
CA MET A 130 -7.20 -6.63 8.11
C MET A 130 -5.88 -6.75 8.88
N ILE A 131 -4.84 -7.27 8.23
CA ILE A 131 -3.46 -7.33 8.75
C ILE A 131 -2.47 -6.68 7.80
#